data_AF-A0A961U2Q7-F1
#
_entry.id   AF-A0A961U2Q7-F1
#
_cell.length_a   1.000
_cell.length_b   1.000
_cell.length_c   1.000
_cell.angle_alpha   90.00
_cell.angle_beta   90.00
_cell.angle_gamma   90.00
#
_symmetry.space_group_name_H-M   'P 1'
#
loop_
_entity.id
_entity.type
_entity.pdbx_description
1 polymer ?
#
loop_
_entity_poly.entity_id
_entity_poly.type
_entity_poly.pdbx_seq_one_letter_code
_entity_poly.pdbx_strand_id
1 'polypeptide(L)'
;MKAYPVFESEINSFSVFNGLAMISFSIASALFALAAGIITSAIFAETLTPAAAILTKFVAPILIIASLVALVVGLVANVKRANVWSQIQKETKG
;
A
#
# COMPACT_ATOMS: atom_id res chain seq x y z
N MET A 1 -22.80 10.71 -22.75
CA MET A 1 -22.34 10.58 -21.34
C MET A 1 -23.40 9.80 -20.59
N LYS A 2 -23.02 8.73 -19.87
CA LYS A 2 -23.94 8.02 -18.97
C LYS A 2 -23.83 8.70 -17.60
N ALA A 3 -24.87 9.38 -17.18
CA ALA A 3 -24.96 9.93 -15.82
C ALA A 3 -25.43 8.79 -14.89
N TYR A 4 -24.66 8.51 -13.85
CA TYR A 4 -25.04 7.57 -12.80
C TYR A 4 -25.49 8.40 -11.59
N PRO A 5 -26.69 8.16 -11.02
CA PRO A 5 -27.05 8.73 -9.74
C PRO A 5 -26.16 8.08 -8.67
N VAL A 6 -25.18 8.83 -8.18
CA VAL A 6 -24.29 8.39 -7.10
C VAL A 6 -24.76 9.08 -5.83
N PHE A 7 -25.06 8.32 -4.79
CA PHE A 7 -25.43 8.87 -3.49
C PHE A 7 -24.20 9.48 -2.80
N GLU A 8 -24.39 10.54 -2.02
CA GLU A 8 -23.31 11.21 -1.29
C GLU A 8 -22.56 10.27 -0.34
N SER A 9 -23.25 9.29 0.24
CA SER A 9 -22.68 8.21 1.05
C SER A 9 -21.69 7.33 0.27
N GLU A 10 -21.94 7.11 -1.02
CA GLU A 10 -21.08 6.32 -1.91
C GLU A 10 -19.85 7.11 -2.31
N ILE A 11 -19.99 8.41 -2.60
CA ILE A 11 -18.86 9.32 -2.88
C ILE A 11 -17.91 9.38 -1.68
N ASN A 12 -18.46 9.51 -0.47
CA ASN A 12 -17.66 9.50 0.75
C ASN A 12 -16.91 8.17 0.94
N SER A 13 -17.59 7.05 0.70
CA SER A 13 -16.97 5.72 0.77
C SER A 13 -15.83 5.57 -0.25
N PHE A 14 -16.00 6.06 -1.47
CA PHE A 14 -14.97 6.11 -2.50
C PHE A 14 -13.74 6.92 -2.08
N SER A 15 -13.97 8.11 -1.53
CA SER A 15 -12.92 9.00 -1.06
C SER A 15 -12.10 8.34 0.05
N VAL A 16 -12.77 7.70 1.02
CA VAL A 16 -12.13 6.97 2.12
C VAL A 16 -11.26 5.82 1.61
N PHE A 17 -11.79 4.96 0.72
CA PHE A 17 -10.99 3.85 0.18
C PHE A 17 -9.84 4.34 -0.69
N ASN A 18 -10.00 5.44 -1.41
CA ASN A 18 -8.92 6.04 -2.18
C ASN A 18 -7.81 6.60 -1.28
N GLY A 19 -8.18 7.33 -0.22
CA GLY A 19 -7.23 7.83 0.77
C GLY A 19 -6.48 6.71 1.46
N LEU A 20 -7.20 5.67 1.90
CA LEU A 20 -6.60 4.50 2.54
C LEU A 20 -5.63 3.78 1.60
N ALA A 21 -6.02 3.53 0.35
CA ALA A 21 -5.14 2.90 -0.63
C ALA A 21 -3.87 3.74 -0.87
N MET A 22 -4.00 5.05 -1.05
CA MET A 22 -2.89 5.95 -1.28
C MET A 22 -1.91 5.95 -0.10
N ILE A 23 -2.40 6.15 1.12
CA ILE A 23 -1.58 6.15 2.33
C ILE A 23 -0.87 4.80 2.50
N SER A 24 -1.60 3.69 2.34
CA SER A 24 -1.04 2.35 2.47
C SER A 24 0.06 2.08 1.44
N PHE A 25 -0.11 2.48 0.18
CA PHE A 25 0.94 2.33 -0.84
C PHE A 25 2.14 3.26 -0.62
N SER A 26 1.93 4.48 -0.12
CA SER A 26 3.01 5.39 0.25
C SER A 26 3.85 4.80 1.39
N ILE A 27 3.20 4.28 2.44
CA ILE A 27 3.89 3.61 3.56
C ILE A 27 4.62 2.36 3.07
N ALA A 28 3.97 1.51 2.26
CA ALA A 28 4.59 0.31 1.71
C ALA A 28 5.85 0.65 0.91
N SER A 29 5.75 1.63 0.00
CA SER A 29 6.88 2.08 -0.83
C SER A 29 8.02 2.65 0.00
N ALA A 30 7.71 3.47 1.01
CA ALA A 30 8.72 4.07 1.88
C ALA A 30 9.48 3.00 2.68
N LEU A 31 8.76 2.07 3.30
CA LEU A 31 9.35 0.98 4.08
C LEU A 31 10.18 0.04 3.21
N PHE A 32 9.68 -0.29 2.01
CA PHE A 32 10.40 -1.11 1.06
C PHE A 32 11.68 -0.42 0.56
N ALA A 33 11.62 0.88 0.23
CA ALA A 33 12.78 1.65 -0.20
C ALA A 33 13.86 1.72 0.89
N LEU A 34 13.47 1.89 2.16
CA LEU A 34 14.39 1.85 3.30
C LEU A 34 15.05 0.48 3.44
N ALA A 35 14.28 -0.61 3.35
CA ALA A 35 14.82 -1.96 3.41
C ALA A 35 15.77 -2.26 2.25
N ALA A 36 15.39 -1.89 1.03
CA ALA A 36 16.21 -2.03 -0.16
C ALA A 36 17.50 -1.22 -0.05
N GLY A 37 17.45 -0.01 0.51
CA GLY A 37 18.62 0.82 0.80
C GLY A 37 19.60 0.11 1.74
N ILE A 38 19.11 -0.41 2.87
CA ILE A 38 19.93 -1.16 3.84
C ILE A 38 20.61 -2.36 3.17
N ILE A 39 19.84 -3.17 2.43
CA ILE A 39 20.35 -4.38 1.77
C ILE A 39 21.39 -4.01 0.71
N THR A 40 21.09 -3.02 -0.13
CA THR A 40 21.99 -2.57 -1.20
C THR A 40 23.29 -2.04 -0.61
N SER A 41 23.23 -1.18 0.41
CA SER A 41 24.42 -0.71 1.12
C SER A 41 25.23 -1.83 1.75
N ALA A 42 24.58 -2.87 2.27
CA ALA A 42 25.27 -4.02 2.85
C ALA A 42 25.97 -4.91 1.81
N ILE A 43 25.39 -5.07 0.61
CA ILE A 43 25.98 -5.86 -0.48
C ILE A 43 27.29 -5.23 -0.99
N PHE A 44 27.36 -3.89 -1.03
CA PHE A 44 28.54 -3.18 -1.52
C PHE A 44 29.53 -2.77 -0.42
N ALA A 45 29.27 -3.13 0.85
CA ALA A 45 30.18 -2.84 1.95
C ALA A 45 31.28 -3.90 2.05
N GLU A 46 32.55 -3.48 2.01
CA GLU A 46 33.71 -4.38 2.21
C GLU A 46 33.81 -4.90 3.66
N THR A 47 33.41 -4.07 4.64
CA THR A 47 33.31 -4.46 6.05
C THR A 47 32.01 -3.93 6.66
N LEU A 48 31.26 -4.81 7.31
CA LEU A 48 30.04 -4.45 8.01
C LEU A 48 30.36 -4.15 9.47
N THR A 49 30.03 -2.94 9.93
CA THR A 49 30.04 -2.63 11.35
C THR A 49 29.00 -3.50 12.09
N PRO A 50 29.16 -3.77 13.39
CA PRO A 50 28.19 -4.56 14.16
C PRO A 50 26.75 -4.02 14.06
N ALA A 51 26.60 -2.69 14.01
CA ALA A 51 25.31 -2.04 13.82
C ALA A 51 24.71 -2.32 12.43
N ALA A 52 25.51 -2.26 11.37
CA ALA A 52 25.07 -2.57 10.00
C ALA A 52 24.68 -4.04 9.84
N ALA A 53 25.37 -4.96 10.54
CA ALA A 53 25.02 -6.37 10.56
C ALA A 53 23.63 -6.61 11.19
N ILE A 54 23.29 -5.90 12.28
CA ILE A 54 21.97 -5.97 12.91
C ILE A 54 20.89 -5.39 12.00
N LEU A 55 21.14 -4.23 11.40
CA LEU A 55 20.22 -3.58 10.45
C LEU A 55 19.89 -4.51 9.27
N THR A 56 20.90 -5.17 8.71
CA THR A 56 20.73 -6.06 7.56
C THR A 56 20.03 -7.37 7.94
N LYS A 57 20.38 -7.98 9.08
CA LYS A 57 19.84 -9.29 9.48
C LYS A 57 18.45 -9.25 10.08
N PHE A 58 18.09 -8.16 10.76
CA PHE A 58 16.82 -8.08 11.50
C PHE A 58 15.92 -6.96 11.00
N VAL A 59 16.45 -5.73 10.91
CA VAL A 59 15.63 -4.55 10.60
C VAL A 59 15.13 -4.58 9.15
N ALA A 60 15.99 -4.89 8.19
CA ALA A 60 15.59 -4.95 6.78
C ALA A 60 14.48 -6.01 6.53
N PRO A 61 14.58 -7.26 7.03
CA PRO A 61 13.47 -8.22 6.95
C PRO A 61 12.17 -7.74 7.60
N ILE A 62 12.24 -7.12 8.78
CA ILE A 62 11.05 -6.57 9.47
C ILE A 62 10.40 -5.47 8.63
N LEU A 63 11.20 -4.57 8.05
CA LEU A 63 10.71 -3.51 7.16
C LEU A 63 10.06 -4.09 5.91
N ILE A 64 10.62 -5.16 5.33
CA ILE A 64 10.01 -5.86 4.19
C ILE A 64 8.66 -6.43 4.59
N ILE A 65 8.56 -7.14 5.72
CA ILE A 65 7.29 -7.72 6.18
C ILE A 65 6.26 -6.61 6.42
N ALA A 66 6.64 -5.52 7.09
CA ALA A 66 5.77 -4.37 7.32
C ALA A 66 5.31 -3.71 6.00
N SER A 67 6.21 -3.61 5.01
CA SER A 67 5.88 -3.10 3.68
C SER A 67 4.86 -3.99 2.96
N LEU A 68 4.99 -5.32 3.06
CA LEU A 68 4.05 -6.27 2.48
C LEU A 68 2.67 -6.18 3.13
N VAL A 69 2.60 -6.04 4.45
CA VAL A 69 1.33 -5.85 5.16
C VAL A 69 0.64 -4.57 4.68
N ALA A 70 1.37 -3.45 4.60
CA ALA A 70 0.83 -2.19 4.11
C ALA A 70 0.35 -2.31 2.64
N LEU A 71 1.10 -3.02 1.80
CA LEU A 71 0.74 -3.27 0.41
C LEU A 71 -0.56 -4.09 0.30
N VAL A 72 -0.72 -5.13 1.11
CA VAL A 72 -1.95 -5.93 1.16
C VAL A 72 -3.15 -5.07 1.57
N VAL A 73 -3.02 -4.21 2.58
CA VAL A 73 -4.09 -3.29 2.98
C VAL A 73 -4.48 -2.35 1.83
N GLY A 74 -3.50 -1.78 1.13
CA GLY A 74 -3.75 -0.92 -0.03
C GLY A 74 -4.46 -1.66 -1.18
N LEU A 75 -4.06 -2.90 -1.45
CA LEU A 75 -4.72 -3.75 -2.44
C LEU A 75 -6.18 -4.06 -2.05
N VAL A 76 -6.43 -4.41 -0.79
CA VAL A 76 -7.79 -4.68 -0.29
C VAL A 76 -8.67 -3.43 -0.40
N ALA A 77 -8.15 -2.25 -0.06
CA ALA A 77 -8.87 -0.98 -0.20
C ALA A 77 -9.23 -0.70 -1.69
N ASN A 78 -8.31 -0.96 -2.61
CA ASN A 78 -8.56 -0.84 -4.05
C ASN A 78 -9.63 -1.82 -4.56
N VAL A 79 -9.59 -3.08 -4.11
CA VAL A 79 -10.59 -4.08 -4.48
C VAL A 79 -11.97 -3.70 -3.94
N LYS A 80 -12.05 -3.25 -2.68
CA LYS A 80 -13.31 -2.76 -2.09
C LYS A 80 -13.87 -1.57 -2.88
N ARG A 81 -13.02 -0.61 -3.26
CA ARG A 81 -13.40 0.51 -4.12
C ARG A 81 -13.98 0.06 -5.47
N ALA A 82 -13.33 -0.91 -6.12
CA ALA A 82 -13.81 -1.46 -7.39
C ALA A 82 -15.16 -2.20 -7.25
N ASN A 83 -15.40 -2.86 -6.11
CA ASN A 83 -16.66 -3.52 -5.82
C ASN A 83 -17.80 -2.51 -5.64
N VAL A 84 -17.58 -1.41 -4.89
CA VAL A 84 -18.56 -0.33 -4.74
C VAL A 84 -18.89 0.29 -6.11
N TRP A 85 -17.89 0.53 -6.95
CA TRP A 85 -18.12 1.00 -8.33
C TRP A 85 -19.04 0.07 -9.12
N SER A 86 -18.77 -1.22 -9.04
CA SER A 86 -19.51 -2.24 -9.75
C SER A 86 -20.95 -2.36 -9.25
N GLN A 87 -21.19 -2.10 -7.96
CA GLN A 87 -22.54 -2.05 -7.38
C GLN A 87 -23.34 -0.86 -7.92
N ILE A 88 -22.78 0.35 -7.89
CA ILE A 88 -23.41 1.56 -8.46
C ILE A 88 -23.81 1.33 -9.93
N GLN A 89 -22.91 0.73 -10.71
CA GLN A 89 -23.17 0.43 -12.12
C GLN A 89 -24.30 -0.59 -12.33
N LYS A 90 -24.50 -1.52 -11.40
CA LYS A 90 -25.60 -2.49 -11.45
C LYS A 90 -26.92 -1.84 -11.05
N GLU A 91 -26.93 -1.06 -9.98
CA GLU A 91 -28.13 -0.37 -9.48
C GLU A 91 -28.67 0.66 -10.46
N THR A 92 -27.81 1.29 -11.27
CA THR A 92 -28.26 2.25 -12.30
C THR A 92 -28.80 1.57 -13.59
N LYS A 93 -28.53 0.28 -13.79
CA LYS A 93 -29.00 -0.46 -14.98
C LYS A 93 -30.29 -1.24 -14.76
N GLY A 94 -30.71 -1.43 -13.51
CA GLY A 94 -32.01 -2.00 -13.14
C GLY A 94 -33.07 -0.89 -13.05
#